data_AF-A0A7S2IJC5-F1
#
_entry.id   AF-A0A7S2IJC5-F1
#
_cell.length_a   1.000
_cell.length_b   1.000
_cell.length_c   1.000
_cell.angle_alpha   90.00
_cell.angle_beta   90.00
_cell.angle_gamma   90.00
#
_symmetry.space_group_name_H-M   'P 1'
#
loop_
_entity.id
_entity.type
_entity.pdbx_description
1 polymer ?
#
loop_
_entity_poly.entity_id
_entity_poly.type
_entity_poly.pdbx_seq_one_letter_code
_entity_poly.pdbx_strand_id
1 'polypeptide(L)'
;VKAVQKEGVVASVRPFGFVQQETSHKSLDVEVSDKVAWELYYPPFEAAVQAGAGGITCSSSKVNGTGSCENAKLLQQDLKGAMKFKGFVMAPKGGSHDSAE
;
A
#
# COMPACT_ATOMS: atom_id res chain seq x y z
N VAL A 1 0.97 -12.66 8.64
CA VAL A 1 1.11 -13.18 7.25
C VAL A 1 1.35 -14.68 7.23
N LYS A 2 2.52 -15.18 7.67
CA LYS A 2 2.87 -16.63 7.60
C LYS A 2 1.79 -17.57 8.18
N ALA A 3 1.25 -17.24 9.35
CA ALA A 3 0.21 -18.05 9.99
C ALA A 3 -1.07 -18.16 9.14
N VAL A 4 -1.55 -17.04 8.60
CA VAL A 4 -2.76 -17.00 7.77
C VAL A 4 -2.55 -17.76 6.45
N GLN A 5 -1.40 -17.54 5.81
CA GLN A 5 -1.05 -18.21 4.55
C GLN A 5 -0.88 -19.73 4.71
N LYS A 6 -0.46 -20.20 5.90
CA LYS A 6 -0.35 -21.63 6.20
C LYS A 6 -1.70 -22.36 6.13
N GLU A 7 -2.78 -21.67 6.48
CA GLU A 7 -4.14 -22.21 6.42
C GLU A 7 -4.75 -22.13 5.01
N GLY A 8 -3.98 -21.77 3.98
CA GLY A 8 -4.47 -21.61 2.61
C GLY A 8 -5.28 -20.34 2.38
N VAL A 9 -5.28 -19.40 3.33
CA VAL A 9 -6.00 -18.12 3.23
C VAL A 9 -5.05 -17.01 2.80
N VAL A 10 -5.46 -16.23 1.81
CA VAL A 10 -4.66 -15.11 1.30
C VAL A 10 -4.63 -13.96 2.31
N ALA A 11 -3.44 -13.65 2.82
CA ALA A 11 -3.24 -12.47 3.66
C ALA A 11 -3.09 -11.20 2.79
N SER A 12 -3.89 -10.18 3.08
CA SER A 12 -3.76 -8.84 2.50
C SER A 12 -3.31 -7.81 3.54
N VAL A 13 -2.29 -7.01 3.22
CA VAL A 13 -1.73 -5.99 4.14
C VAL A 13 -2.19 -4.59 3.74
N ARG A 14 -2.58 -3.77 4.72
CA ARG A 14 -3.27 -2.48 4.51
C ARG A 14 -3.07 -1.50 5.67
N PRO A 15 -3.28 -0.18 5.46
CA PRO A 15 -3.35 0.51 4.17
C PRO A 15 -1.95 0.89 3.66
N PHE A 16 -1.67 0.67 2.37
CA PHE A 16 -0.41 1.07 1.73
C PHE A 16 -0.53 2.50 1.17
N GLY A 17 0.16 3.46 1.79
CA GLY A 17 0.06 4.90 1.46
C GLY A 17 0.25 5.85 2.65
N PHE A 18 1.00 5.43 3.68
CA PHE A 18 1.48 6.28 4.80
C PHE A 18 0.44 6.96 5.70
N VAL A 19 -0.82 6.57 5.61
CA VAL A 19 -1.87 7.19 6.41
C VAL A 19 -1.78 6.72 7.85
N GLN A 20 -1.76 7.70 8.76
CA GLN A 20 -1.81 7.49 10.21
C GLN A 20 -2.99 8.20 10.90
N GLN A 21 -3.90 8.80 10.13
CA GLN A 21 -5.05 9.55 10.63
C GLN A 21 -6.34 9.12 9.91
N GLU A 22 -7.40 8.91 10.69
CA GLU A 22 -8.73 8.57 10.17
C GLU A 22 -9.55 9.80 9.76
N THR A 23 -9.36 10.93 10.46
CA THR A 23 -10.07 12.19 10.18
C THR A 23 -9.77 12.66 8.76
N SER A 24 -10.82 12.77 7.94
CA SER A 24 -10.75 13.22 6.55
C SER A 24 -9.75 12.43 5.69
N HIS A 25 -9.49 11.17 6.05
CA HIS A 25 -8.52 10.30 5.39
C HIS A 25 -8.70 10.24 3.86
N LYS A 26 -9.93 10.25 3.34
CA LYS A 26 -10.19 10.21 1.89
C LYS A 26 -9.75 11.46 1.12
N SER A 27 -9.68 12.61 1.78
CA SER A 27 -9.25 13.89 1.18
C SER A 27 -7.84 14.28 1.61
N LEU A 28 -7.15 13.43 2.36
CA LEU A 28 -5.79 13.68 2.83
C LEU A 28 -4.79 13.53 1.69
N ASP A 29 -3.80 14.43 1.68
CA ASP A 29 -2.57 14.28 0.92
C ASP A 29 -1.41 14.14 1.90
N VAL A 30 -0.75 12.99 1.85
CA VAL A 30 0.36 12.68 2.75
C VAL A 30 1.66 13.07 2.06
N GLU A 31 2.27 14.16 2.53
CA GLU A 31 3.60 14.58 2.10
C GLU A 31 4.69 13.84 2.88
N VAL A 32 5.43 12.98 2.19
CA VAL A 32 6.48 12.16 2.79
C VAL A 32 7.70 12.14 1.87
N SER A 33 8.86 12.43 2.44
CA SER A 33 10.15 12.27 1.76
C SER A 33 10.51 10.80 1.57
N ASP A 34 11.30 10.50 0.54
CA ASP A 34 11.75 9.13 0.28
C ASP A 34 12.49 8.52 1.47
N LYS A 35 13.32 9.29 2.16
CA LYS A 35 14.04 8.82 3.34
C LYS A 35 13.08 8.33 4.43
N VAL A 36 12.06 9.14 4.74
CA VAL A 36 11.06 8.78 5.76
C VAL A 36 10.21 7.60 5.30
N ALA A 37 9.84 7.54 4.02
CA ALA A 37 9.14 6.38 3.46
C ALA A 37 9.94 5.09 3.69
N TRP A 38 11.21 5.06 3.29
CA TRP A 38 12.07 3.87 3.36
C TRP A 38 12.52 3.49 4.76
N GLU A 39 12.81 4.46 5.62
CA GLU A 39 13.32 4.18 6.97
C GLU A 39 12.21 3.93 8.00
N LEU A 40 11.03 4.54 7.83
CA LEU A 40 9.98 4.49 8.85
C LEU A 40 8.76 3.68 8.40
N TYR A 41 8.24 3.94 7.20
CA TYR A 41 6.91 3.43 6.83
C TYR A 41 6.93 2.12 6.03
N TYR A 42 7.92 1.93 5.16
CA TYR A 42 8.06 0.74 4.33
C TYR A 42 8.54 -0.53 5.03
N PRO A 43 9.39 -0.50 6.07
CA PRO A 43 9.88 -1.72 6.73
C PRO A 43 8.81 -2.76 7.11
N PRO A 44 7.64 -2.40 7.68
CA PRO A 44 6.59 -3.38 7.95
C PRO A 44 5.97 -4.01 6.68
N PHE A 45 5.89 -3.26 5.58
CA PHE A 45 5.40 -3.80 4.31
C PHE A 45 6.44 -4.70 3.65
N GLU A 46 7.72 -4.33 3.69
CA GLU A 46 8.81 -5.19 3.23
C GLU A 46 8.81 -6.53 3.97
N ALA A 47 8.68 -6.49 5.30
CA ALA A 47 8.58 -7.68 6.12
C ALA A 47 7.36 -8.53 5.75
N ALA A 48 6.22 -7.91 5.43
CA ALA A 48 5.03 -8.62 4.96
C ALA A 48 5.22 -9.26 3.58
N VAL A 49 5.89 -8.58 2.65
CA VAL A 49 6.22 -9.10 1.32
C VAL A 49 7.15 -10.31 1.46
N GLN A 50 8.21 -10.19 2.26
CA GLN A 50 9.14 -11.29 2.55
C GLN A 50 8.46 -12.46 3.27
N ALA A 51 7.43 -12.18 4.08
CA ALA A 51 6.62 -13.20 4.73
C ALA A 51 5.60 -13.89 3.80
N GLY A 52 5.52 -13.49 2.53
CA GLY A 52 4.64 -14.11 1.54
C GLY A 52 3.21 -13.56 1.54
N ALA A 53 3.03 -12.26 1.79
CA ALA A 53 1.72 -11.63 1.60
C ALA A 53 1.23 -11.86 0.17
N GLY A 54 -0.05 -12.22 0.01
CA GLY A 54 -0.63 -12.46 -1.31
C GLY A 54 -1.34 -11.25 -1.89
N GLY A 55 -1.76 -10.32 -1.01
CA GLY A 55 -2.38 -9.06 -1.39
C GLY A 55 -1.82 -7.88 -0.62
N ILE A 56 -1.91 -6.69 -1.21
CA ILE A 56 -1.76 -5.40 -0.54
C ILE A 56 -2.94 -4.51 -0.93
N THR A 57 -3.51 -3.79 0.03
CA THR A 57 -4.57 -2.82 -0.25
C THR A 57 -4.01 -1.40 -0.11
N CYS A 58 -4.09 -0.62 -1.20
CA CYS A 58 -3.68 0.78 -1.21
C CYS A 58 -4.61 1.65 -0.35
N SER A 59 -4.12 2.83 0.03
CA SER A 59 -4.88 3.84 0.75
C SER A 59 -5.86 4.59 -0.16
N SER A 60 -6.93 5.15 0.42
CA SER A 60 -7.82 6.08 -0.29
C SER A 60 -7.28 7.51 -0.37
N SER A 61 -6.21 7.83 0.36
CA SER A 61 -5.55 9.14 0.33
C SER A 61 -4.65 9.34 -0.86
N LYS A 62 -4.21 10.58 -1.05
CA LYS A 62 -3.07 10.92 -1.89
C LYS A 62 -1.76 10.79 -1.09
N VAL A 63 -0.69 10.51 -1.83
CA VAL A 63 0.69 10.58 -1.36
C VAL A 63 1.44 11.46 -2.33
N ASN A 64 2.04 12.54 -1.83
CA ASN A 64 2.76 13.53 -2.62
C ASN A 64 1.96 13.99 -3.86
N GLY A 65 0.67 14.33 -3.69
CA GLY A 65 -0.19 14.86 -4.74
C GLY A 65 -0.93 13.83 -5.61
N THR A 66 -0.58 12.55 -5.54
CA THR A 66 -1.16 11.48 -6.39
C THR A 66 -1.91 10.45 -5.56
N GLY A 67 -3.08 9.98 -6.00
CA GLY A 67 -3.85 8.95 -5.29
C GLY A 67 -3.03 7.69 -5.06
N SER A 68 -3.10 7.09 -3.86
CA SER A 68 -2.20 5.98 -3.50
C SER A 68 -2.39 4.74 -4.40
N CYS A 69 -3.61 4.52 -4.90
CA CYS A 69 -3.94 3.40 -5.79
C CYS A 69 -3.54 3.60 -7.27
N GLU A 70 -3.19 4.83 -7.65
CA GLU A 70 -2.77 5.24 -9.00
C GLU A 70 -1.30 5.72 -9.02
N ASN A 71 -0.66 5.83 -7.85
CA ASN A 71 0.70 6.32 -7.71
C ASN A 71 1.72 5.29 -8.22
N ALA A 72 2.24 5.52 -9.43
CA ALA A 72 3.21 4.65 -10.08
C ALA A 72 4.52 4.50 -9.28
N LYS A 73 4.98 5.57 -8.60
CA LYS A 73 6.15 5.50 -7.74
C LYS A 73 5.91 4.53 -6.58
N LEU A 74 4.77 4.66 -5.90
CA LEU A 74 4.42 3.84 -4.76
C LEU A 74 4.20 2.37 -5.15
N LEU A 75 3.42 2.11 -6.21
CA LEU A 75 3.00 0.75 -6.58
C LEU A 75 3.98 0.02 -7.50
N GLN A 76 4.55 0.70 -8.49
CA GLN A 76 5.40 0.07 -9.50
C GLN A 76 6.87 0.15 -9.11
N GLN A 77 7.35 1.32 -8.72
CA GLN A 77 8.77 1.51 -8.39
C GLN A 77 9.11 0.94 -7.00
N ASP A 78 8.41 1.39 -5.95
CA ASP A 78 8.74 1.02 -4.58
C ASP A 78 8.26 -0.41 -4.28
N LEU A 79 6.96 -0.69 -4.42
CA LEU A 79 6.38 -1.98 -4.04
C LEU A 79 6.79 -3.15 -4.97
N LYS A 80 6.55 -3.04 -6.27
CA LYS A 80 6.89 -4.11 -7.23
C LYS A 80 8.37 -4.10 -7.61
N GLY A 81 8.94 -2.91 -7.79
CA GLY A 81 10.31 -2.72 -8.27
C GLY A 81 11.34 -2.98 -7.18
N ALA A 82 11.27 -2.29 -6.05
CA ALA A 82 12.27 -2.40 -4.98
C ALA A 82 11.96 -3.55 -4.02
N MET A 83 10.72 -3.65 -3.48
CA MET A 83 10.36 -4.73 -2.55
C MET A 83 10.08 -6.08 -3.23
N LYS A 84 10.03 -6.10 -4.57
CA LYS A 84 9.78 -7.32 -5.38
C LYS A 84 8.45 -8.02 -5.05
N PHE A 85 7.42 -7.26 -4.67
CA PHE A 85 6.10 -7.82 -4.40
C PHE A 85 5.49 -8.46 -5.67
N LYS A 86 5.05 -9.72 -5.55
CA LYS A 86 4.48 -10.50 -6.67
C LYS A 86 2.98 -10.74 -6.55
N GLY A 87 2.35 -10.29 -5.47
CA GLY A 87 0.91 -10.45 -5.25
C GLY A 87 0.09 -9.41 -5.99
N PHE A 88 -1.20 -9.36 -5.71
CA PHE A 88 -2.12 -8.40 -6.29
C PHE A 88 -2.29 -7.16 -5.39
N VAL A 89 -2.58 -6.02 -6.02
CA VAL A 89 -2.92 -4.78 -5.32
C VAL A 89 -4.42 -4.55 -5.45
N MET A 90 -5.09 -4.27 -4.33
CA MET A 90 -6.52 -3.96 -4.29
C MET A 90 -6.76 -2.49 -3.94
N ALA A 91 -7.76 -1.88 -4.56
CA ALA A 91 -8.29 -0.60 -4.10
C ALA A 91 -9.11 -0.77 -2.81
N PRO A 92 -9.09 0.21 -1.89
CA PRO A 92 -9.97 0.19 -0.73
C PRO A 92 -11.41 0.45 -1.16
N LYS A 93 -12.38 0.00 -0.36
CA LYS A 93 -13.81 0.19 -0.63
C LYS A 93 -14.13 1.68 -0.81
N GLY A 94 -14.53 2.07 -2.02
CA GLY A 94 -14.87 3.45 -2.38
C GLY A 94 -13.68 4.42 -2.42
N GLY A 95 -12.47 3.93 -2.72
CA GLY A 95 -11.27 4.76 -2.85
C GLY A 95 -10.54 4.62 -4.20
N SER A 96 -11.20 4.08 -5.22
CA SER A 96 -10.78 4.31 -6.60
C SER A 96 -11.25 5.71 -7.00
N HIS A 97 -10.31 6.64 -7.18
CA HIS A 97 -10.63 7.99 -7.64
C HIS A 97 -10.90 8.03 -9.16
N ASP A 98 -10.38 7.06 -9.90
CA ASP A 98 -10.52 6.93 -11.36
C ASP A 98 -10.86 5.49 -11.76
N SER A 99 -11.96 4.96 -11.20
CA SER A 99 -12.56 3.76 -11.79
C SER A 99 -13.30 4.19 -13.05
N ALA A 100 -12.67 4.02 -14.21
CA ALA A 100 -13.42 3.90 -15.46
C ALA A 100 -14.40 2.72 -15.32
N GLU A 101 -15.68 2.99 -15.54
CA GLU A 101 -16.72 2.01 -15.84
C GLU A 101 -16.46 1.36 -17.21
#